data_AF-A0A2G2YML7-F1
#
_entry.id   AF-A0A2G2YML7-F1
#
_cell.length_a   1.000
_cell.length_b   1.000
_cell.length_c   1.000
_cell.angle_alpha   90.00
_cell.angle_beta   90.00
_cell.angle_gamma   90.00
#
_symmetry.space_group_name_H-M   'P 1'
#
loop_
_entity.id
_entity.type
_entity.pdbx_description
1 polymer ?
#
loop_
_entity_poly.entity_id
_entity_poly.type
_entity_poly.pdbx_seq_one_letter_code
_entity_poly.pdbx_strand_id
1 'polypeptide(L)'
;MGDKSFTEDLTIIKLGGSDIVLGNDWMKKFNPTIFDLEHHCVTVGKNADYVILHALPEEGQLNMITSTSMGKILRKGQTLLGHLFLMAGATEVEQTEIDRAIQKILVKYEMLFAKPKSLLPERKLDHAIPLKQNALPVSLRPYRYNYH
;
A
#
# COMPACT_ATOMS: atom_id res chain seq x y z
N MET A 1 -19.08 14.50 19.67
CA MET A 1 -18.57 14.83 18.33
C MET A 1 -19.39 16.03 17.91
N GLY A 2 -18.86 17.25 18.04
CA GLY A 2 -19.73 18.43 18.20
C GLY A 2 -20.62 18.33 19.44
N ASP A 3 -21.72 19.10 19.48
CA ASP A 3 -22.70 19.12 20.58
C ASP A 3 -23.59 17.87 20.67
N LYS A 4 -23.39 16.88 19.77
CA LYS A 4 -24.15 15.64 19.74
C LYS A 4 -23.40 14.49 20.42
N SER A 5 -24.12 13.78 21.29
CA SER A 5 -23.62 12.59 22.00
C SER A 5 -24.10 11.31 21.33
N PHE A 6 -23.22 10.31 21.29
CA PHE A 6 -23.49 8.96 20.77
C PHE A 6 -23.08 7.95 21.84
N THR A 7 -23.84 6.88 22.03
CA THR A 7 -23.57 5.84 23.03
C THR A 7 -23.62 4.46 22.38
N GLU A 8 -22.50 3.75 22.35
CA GLU A 8 -22.37 2.39 21.82
C GLU A 8 -21.40 1.55 22.63
N ASP A 9 -21.60 0.24 22.56
CA ASP A 9 -20.64 -0.73 23.07
C ASP A 9 -19.44 -0.81 22.11
N LEU A 10 -18.22 -0.69 22.65
CA LEU A 10 -16.98 -0.71 21.87
C LEU A 10 -16.18 -1.99 22.13
N THR A 11 -15.58 -2.54 21.08
CA THR A 11 -14.58 -3.61 21.21
C THR A 11 -13.18 -3.00 21.29
N ILE A 12 -12.43 -3.34 22.34
CA ILE A 12 -11.07 -2.82 22.54
C ILE A 12 -10.09 -3.65 21.72
N ILE A 13 -9.47 -3.02 20.73
CA ILE A 13 -8.44 -3.62 19.88
C ILE A 13 -7.22 -2.70 19.89
N LYS A 14 -6.01 -3.26 20.03
CA LYS A 14 -4.76 -2.50 19.91
C LYS A 14 -4.50 -2.15 18.45
N LEU A 15 -5.11 -1.06 17.97
CA LEU A 15 -4.87 -0.49 16.65
C LEU A 15 -3.75 0.54 16.78
N GLY A 16 -2.66 0.36 16.03
CA GLY A 16 -1.62 1.39 15.96
C GLY A 16 -2.12 2.55 15.10
N GLY A 17 -2.24 3.76 15.67
CA GLY A 17 -2.51 4.98 14.91
C GLY A 17 -3.98 5.36 14.70
N SER A 18 -4.92 4.74 15.41
CA SER A 18 -6.32 5.19 15.43
C SER A 18 -6.91 4.98 16.82
N ASP A 19 -7.63 5.99 17.32
CA ASP A 19 -8.26 5.91 18.64
C ASP A 19 -9.53 5.07 18.63
N ILE A 20 -10.34 5.21 17.57
CA ILE A 20 -11.63 4.52 17.39
C ILE A 20 -11.84 4.21 15.90
N VAL A 21 -12.42 3.03 15.61
CA VAL A 21 -12.90 2.68 14.27
C VAL A 21 -14.41 2.48 14.34
N LEU A 22 -15.15 3.24 13.53
CA LEU A 22 -16.61 3.16 13.44
C LEU A 22 -17.00 2.30 12.23
N GLY A 23 -17.64 1.17 12.51
CA GLY A 23 -18.04 0.19 11.51
C GLY A 23 -19.36 0.51 10.82
N ASN A 24 -19.74 -0.39 9.92
CA ASN A 24 -21.00 -0.29 9.18
C ASN A 24 -22.25 -0.51 10.06
N ASP A 25 -22.11 -1.28 11.13
CA ASP A 25 -23.11 -1.42 12.19
C ASP A 25 -23.45 -0.07 12.82
N TRP A 26 -22.43 0.71 13.20
CA TRP A 26 -22.57 2.06 13.73
C TRP A 26 -23.25 2.99 12.71
N MET A 27 -22.75 3.03 11.47
CA MET A 27 -23.31 3.88 10.40
C MET A 27 -24.76 3.54 10.08
N LYS A 28 -25.14 2.26 10.14
CA LYS A 28 -26.51 1.82 9.92
C LYS A 28 -27.44 2.27 11.04
N LYS A 29 -26.97 2.27 12.30
CA LYS A 29 -27.74 2.70 13.46
C LYS A 29 -28.03 4.20 13.43
N PHE A 30 -27.06 5.01 13.00
CA PHE A 30 -27.20 6.46 12.87
C PHE A 30 -27.46 6.91 11.43
N ASN A 31 -28.18 6.09 10.66
CA ASN A 31 -28.50 6.36 9.26
C ASN A 31 -29.30 7.68 9.10
N PRO A 32 -28.95 8.53 8.12
CA PRO A 32 -27.96 8.30 7.07
C PRO A 32 -26.56 8.74 7.48
N THR A 33 -25.57 8.03 6.96
CA THR A 33 -24.17 8.46 6.95
C THR A 33 -23.79 8.79 5.51
N ILE A 34 -23.48 10.05 5.22
CA ILE A 34 -23.17 10.56 3.88
C ILE A 34 -21.70 10.97 3.87
N PHE A 35 -20.95 10.43 2.91
CA PHE A 35 -19.54 10.77 2.70
C PHE A 35 -19.43 11.79 1.58
N ASP A 36 -18.94 12.99 1.90
CA ASP A 36 -18.50 13.97 0.93
C ASP A 36 -16.97 13.85 0.79
N LEU A 37 -16.55 13.19 -0.27
CA LEU A 37 -15.13 12.93 -0.53
C LEU A 37 -14.40 14.14 -1.10
N GLU A 38 -15.12 15.10 -1.68
CA GLU A 38 -14.55 16.32 -2.25
C GLU A 38 -14.20 17.32 -1.14
N HIS A 39 -15.10 17.47 -0.16
CA HIS A 39 -14.89 18.33 1.00
C HIS A 39 -14.33 17.59 2.22
N HIS A 40 -13.98 16.31 2.05
CA HIS A 40 -13.45 15.43 3.09
C HIS A 40 -14.25 15.48 4.40
N CYS A 41 -15.56 15.29 4.33
CA CYS A 41 -16.42 15.29 5.52
C CYS A 41 -17.46 14.16 5.50
N VAL A 42 -17.97 13.84 6.69
CA VAL A 42 -19.00 12.82 6.90
C VAL A 42 -20.17 13.43 7.64
N THR A 43 -21.36 13.38 7.04
CA THR A 43 -22.61 13.81 7.68
C THR A 43 -23.32 12.60 8.28
N VAL A 44 -23.72 12.69 9.55
CA VAL A 44 -24.43 11.63 10.27
C VAL A 44 -25.76 12.17 10.82
N GLY A 45 -26.88 11.56 10.42
CA GLY A 45 -28.23 11.96 10.84
C GLY A 45 -29.08 12.59 9.72
N LYS A 46 -30.32 12.97 10.05
CA LYS A 46 -31.34 13.42 9.09
C LYS A 46 -31.97 14.74 9.52
N ASN A 47 -32.48 15.51 8.56
CA ASN A 47 -33.24 16.74 8.77
C ASN A 47 -32.45 17.80 9.56
N ALA A 48 -33.02 18.37 10.63
CA ALA A 48 -32.35 19.34 11.50
C ALA A 48 -31.49 18.69 12.60
N ASP A 49 -31.45 17.35 12.66
CA ASP A 49 -30.74 16.60 13.70
C ASP A 49 -29.57 15.79 13.13
N TYR A 50 -28.57 16.49 12.60
CA TYR A 50 -27.36 15.90 12.02
C TYR A 50 -26.09 16.54 12.59
N VAL A 51 -24.97 15.83 12.46
CA VAL A 51 -23.63 16.35 12.71
C VAL A 51 -22.77 16.17 11.48
N ILE A 52 -21.89 17.15 11.21
CA ILE A 52 -20.86 17.04 10.18
C ILE A 52 -19.52 16.82 10.88
N LEU A 53 -18.85 15.74 10.50
CA LEU A 53 -17.52 15.38 10.92
C LEU A 53 -16.56 15.77 9.81
N HIS A 54 -15.74 16.78 10.03
CA HIS A 54 -14.70 17.15 9.08
C HIS A 54 -13.45 16.30 9.28
N ALA A 55 -12.81 15.90 8.18
CA ALA A 55 -11.45 15.38 8.25
C ALA A 55 -10.54 16.44 8.89
N LEU A 56 -9.56 15.98 9.65
CA LEU A 56 -8.51 16.86 10.14
C LEU A 56 -7.70 17.33 8.93
N PRO A 57 -7.59 18.65 8.68
CA PRO A 57 -6.94 19.20 7.49
C PRO A 57 -5.42 19.19 7.58
N GLU A 58 -4.82 18.53 8.59
CA GLU A 58 -3.38 18.32 8.60
C GLU A 58 -3.01 17.41 7.43
N GLU A 59 -2.67 18.02 6.31
CA GLU A 59 -1.89 17.38 5.27
C GLU A 59 -0.64 16.82 5.95
N GLY A 60 -0.60 15.50 6.12
CA GLY A 60 0.53 14.83 6.72
C GLY A 60 1.79 15.17 5.93
N GLN A 61 2.70 15.93 6.53
CA GLN A 61 3.98 16.23 5.90
C GLN A 61 4.82 14.96 5.90
N LEU A 62 5.03 14.39 4.71
CA LEU A 62 5.93 13.26 4.53
C LEU A 62 7.37 13.77 4.52
N ASN A 63 8.05 13.57 5.64
CA ASN A 63 9.48 13.83 5.72
C ASN A 63 10.27 12.58 5.32
N MET A 64 11.23 12.75 4.40
CA MET A 64 12.18 11.70 4.07
C MET A 64 12.95 11.28 5.32
N ILE A 65 12.90 9.98 5.65
CA ILE A 65 13.65 9.42 6.77
C ILE A 65 14.91 8.72 6.27
N THR A 66 15.97 8.76 7.08
CA THR A 66 17.19 8.01 6.79
C THR A 66 17.02 6.51 7.09
N SER A 67 17.86 5.68 6.48
CA SER A 67 17.92 4.24 6.75
C SER A 67 18.16 3.91 8.23
N THR A 68 18.89 4.77 8.94
CA THR A 68 19.16 4.61 10.38
C THR A 68 17.90 4.88 11.22
N SER A 69 17.14 5.92 10.88
CA SER A 69 15.85 6.20 11.53
C SER A 69 14.84 5.09 11.25
N MET A 70 14.78 4.60 10.02
CA MET A 70 13.94 3.46 9.63
C MET A 70 14.30 2.19 10.43
N GLY A 71 15.59 1.89 10.58
CA GLY A 71 16.06 0.75 11.37
C GLY A 71 15.67 0.84 12.85
N LYS A 72 15.65 2.03 13.44
CA LYS A 72 15.19 2.25 14.83
C LYS A 72 13.68 2.02 14.98
N ILE A 73 12.87 2.45 14.00
CA ILE A 73 11.41 2.26 14.00
C ILE A 73 11.08 0.76 13.92
N LEU A 74 11.70 0.05 12.98
CA LEU A 74 11.51 -1.40 12.80
C LEU A 74 11.84 -2.21 14.07
N ARG A 75 12.94 -1.86 14.75
CA ARG A 75 13.35 -2.53 16.00
C ARG A 75 12.41 -2.30 17.17
N LYS A 76 11.70 -1.17 17.20
CA LYS A 76 10.74 -0.84 18.27
C LYS A 76 9.40 -1.56 18.12
N GLY A 77 9.21 -2.38 17.07
CA GLY A 77 7.98 -3.12 16.85
C GLY A 77 6.78 -2.22 16.55
N GLN A 78 7.00 -0.95 16.22
CA GLN A 78 5.96 -0.11 15.65
C GLN A 78 5.66 -0.67 14.27
N THR A 79 4.50 -1.31 14.16
CA THR A 79 3.98 -1.83 12.89
C THR A 79 4.02 -0.67 11.91
N LEU A 80 4.80 -0.81 10.85
CA LEU A 80 4.66 0.04 9.67
C LEU A 80 3.22 -0.18 9.20
N LEU A 81 2.30 0.70 9.60
CA LEU A 81 1.02 0.78 8.92
C LEU A 81 1.38 1.00 7.47
N GLY A 82 1.00 0.05 6.61
CA GLY A 82 1.50 -0.11 5.26
C GLY A 82 1.27 1.13 4.42
N HIS A 83 2.17 2.10 4.52
CA HIS A 83 2.30 3.20 3.60
C HIS A 83 3.04 2.70 2.38
N LEU A 84 2.36 1.86 1.59
CA LEU A 84 2.78 1.55 0.23
C LEU A 84 2.43 2.77 -0.62
N PHE A 85 3.26 3.81 -0.54
CA PHE A 85 3.20 4.86 -1.52
C PHE A 85 3.82 4.32 -2.80
N LEU A 86 3.02 4.32 -3.88
CA LEU A 86 3.60 4.45 -5.21
C LEU A 86 4.45 5.71 -5.12
N MET A 87 5.77 5.59 -5.27
CA MET A 87 6.60 6.74 -5.60
C MET A 87 6.01 7.23 -6.93
N ALA A 88 5.05 8.14 -6.90
CA ALA A 88 4.75 8.98 -8.04
C ALA A 88 6.08 9.66 -8.30
N GLY A 89 6.82 9.14 -9.29
CA GLY A 89 8.21 9.49 -9.50
C GLY A 89 8.29 10.99 -9.45
N ALA A 90 9.00 11.51 -8.44
CA ALA A 90 9.33 12.91 -8.38
C ALA A 90 9.94 13.22 -9.75
N THR A 91 9.20 13.94 -10.57
CA THR A 91 9.64 14.39 -11.89
C THR A 91 10.73 15.45 -11.77
N GLU A 92 11.09 15.82 -10.55
CA GLU A 92 12.27 16.60 -10.23
C GLU A 92 13.34 15.66 -9.67
N VAL A 93 13.95 14.91 -10.59
CA VAL A 93 15.29 14.40 -10.36
C VAL A 93 16.19 15.64 -10.34
N GLU A 94 16.50 16.17 -9.16
CA GLU A 94 17.77 16.87 -9.00
C GLU A 94 18.83 15.89 -9.49
N GLN A 95 19.40 16.16 -10.67
CA GLN A 95 20.49 15.37 -11.21
C GLN A 95 21.69 15.57 -10.30
N THR A 96 21.78 14.77 -9.25
CA THR A 96 23.02 14.61 -8.48
C THR A 96 24.10 14.18 -9.47
N GLU A 97 25.21 14.91 -9.53
CA GLU A 97 26.36 14.53 -10.36
C GLU A 97 26.75 13.08 -10.02
N ILE A 98 26.62 12.19 -11.01
CA ILE A 98 27.01 10.79 -10.87
C ILE A 98 28.54 10.74 -10.84
N ASP A 99 29.12 10.08 -9.84
CA ASP A 99 30.56 9.86 -9.74
C ASP A 99 31.10 9.26 -11.05
N ARG A 100 32.23 9.79 -11.54
CA ARG A 100 32.88 9.34 -12.79
C ARG A 100 33.18 7.84 -12.80
N ALA A 101 33.47 7.23 -11.67
CA ALA A 101 33.69 5.79 -11.56
C ALA A 101 32.41 5.01 -11.89
N ILE A 102 31.25 5.47 -11.39
CA ILE A 102 29.94 4.86 -11.65
C ILE A 102 29.56 5.09 -13.11
N GLN A 103 29.77 6.30 -13.64
CA GLN A 103 29.46 6.63 -15.03
C GLN A 103 30.20 5.72 -16.02
N LYS A 104 31.49 5.41 -15.75
CA LYS A 104 32.27 4.46 -16.55
C LYS A 104 31.66 3.05 -16.54
N ILE A 105 31.14 2.59 -15.41
CA ILE A 105 30.51 1.27 -15.29
C ILE A 105 29.18 1.24 -16.06
N LEU A 106 28.35 2.28 -15.91
CA LEU A 106 27.07 2.39 -16.61
C LEU A 106 27.26 2.35 -18.13
N VAL A 107 28.22 3.10 -18.66
CA VAL A 107 28.57 3.06 -20.09
C VAL A 107 29.10 1.68 -20.50
N LYS A 108 29.98 1.08 -19.69
CA LYS A 108 30.54 -0.26 -20.00
C LYS A 108 29.47 -1.35 -20.12
N TYR A 109 28.40 -1.27 -19.33
CA TYR A 109 27.35 -2.28 -19.26
C TYR A 109 25.99 -1.78 -19.77
N GLU A 110 25.97 -0.75 -20.62
CA GLU A 110 24.75 -0.14 -21.17
C GLU A 110 23.80 -1.19 -21.78
N MET A 111 24.36 -2.21 -22.46
CA MET A 111 23.59 -3.30 -23.05
C MET A 111 22.78 -4.14 -22.04
N LEU A 112 23.19 -4.22 -20.76
CA LEU A 112 22.42 -4.94 -19.74
C LEU A 112 21.12 -4.21 -19.36
N PHE A 113 21.06 -2.89 -19.59
CA PHE A 113 19.91 -2.04 -19.28
C PHE A 113 19.02 -1.81 -20.50
N ALA A 114 19.47 -2.19 -21.70
CA ALA A 114 18.67 -2.10 -22.91
C ALA A 114 17.44 -3.03 -22.82
N LYS A 115 16.29 -2.55 -23.31
CA LYS A 115 15.07 -3.36 -23.38
C LYS A 115 15.35 -4.62 -24.22
N PRO A 116 15.10 -5.83 -23.69
CA PRO A 116 15.33 -7.05 -24.45
C PRO A 116 14.40 -7.11 -25.65
N LYS A 117 14.96 -7.38 -26.83
CA LYS A 117 14.23 -7.48 -28.11
C LYS A 117 13.82 -8.91 -28.45
N SER A 118 14.37 -9.89 -27.74
CA SER A 118 14.15 -11.31 -27.95
C SER A 118 14.13 -12.04 -26.61
N LEU A 119 13.79 -13.32 -26.65
CA LEU A 119 14.00 -14.21 -25.51
C LEU A 119 15.47 -14.23 -25.10
N LEU A 120 15.72 -14.50 -23.83
CA LEU A 120 17.07 -14.70 -23.30
C LEU A 120 17.71 -15.89 -24.02
N PRO A 121 19.04 -15.85 -24.26
CA PRO A 121 19.75 -16.99 -24.81
C PRO A 121 19.64 -18.20 -23.88
N GLU A 122 19.73 -19.39 -24.46
CA GLU A 122 19.76 -20.64 -23.72
C GLU A 122 20.94 -20.65 -22.75
N ARG A 123 20.67 -20.98 -21.48
CA ARG A 123 21.71 -21.03 -20.45
C ARG A 123 22.39 -22.40 -20.52
N LYS A 124 23.71 -22.45 -20.29
CA LYS A 124 24.47 -23.72 -20.23
C LYS A 124 23.97 -24.67 -19.13
N LEU A 125 23.34 -24.11 -18.10
CA LEU A 125 22.74 -24.85 -17.01
C LEU A 125 21.22 -24.69 -17.13
N ASP A 126 20.56 -25.72 -17.64
CA ASP A 126 19.12 -25.80 -17.55
C ASP A 126 18.73 -26.33 -16.17
N HIS A 127 17.68 -25.74 -15.58
CA HIS A 127 17.23 -26.14 -14.26
C HIS A 127 16.31 -27.34 -14.40
N ALA A 128 16.79 -28.53 -14.05
CA ALA A 128 15.94 -29.70 -13.90
C ALA A 128 15.19 -29.64 -12.56
N ILE A 129 13.92 -30.03 -12.55
CA ILE A 129 13.13 -30.28 -11.33
C ILE A 129 13.20 -31.79 -11.05
N PRO A 130 14.00 -32.26 -10.07
CA PRO A 130 14.08 -33.68 -9.77
C PRO A 130 12.75 -34.14 -9.16
N LEU A 131 12.16 -35.19 -9.75
CA LEU A 131 10.95 -35.80 -9.21
C LEU A 131 11.32 -36.79 -8.10
N LYS A 132 10.42 -36.95 -7.12
CA LYS A 132 10.52 -38.06 -6.16
C LYS A 132 10.39 -39.38 -6.90
N GLN A 133 11.02 -40.43 -6.38
CA GLN A 133 10.88 -41.78 -6.92
C GLN A 133 9.39 -42.18 -6.94
N ASN A 134 8.93 -42.74 -8.06
CA ASN A 134 7.52 -43.13 -8.31
C ASN A 134 6.51 -41.96 -8.36
N ALA A 135 6.95 -40.73 -8.64
CA ALA A 135 6.02 -39.62 -8.87
C ALA A 135 5.12 -39.90 -10.08
N LEU A 136 3.80 -39.82 -9.88
CA LEU A 136 2.81 -39.93 -10.95
C LEU A 136 2.56 -38.54 -11.57
N PRO A 137 2.41 -38.43 -12.90
CA PRO A 137 2.02 -37.18 -13.55
C PRO A 137 0.68 -36.69 -13.04
N VAL A 138 0.59 -35.40 -12.69
CA VAL A 138 -0.65 -34.76 -12.28
C VAL A 138 -1.33 -34.19 -13.53
N SER A 139 -2.54 -34.67 -13.83
CA SER A 139 -3.40 -34.11 -14.88
C SER A 139 -4.61 -33.45 -14.22
N LEU A 140 -4.59 -32.12 -14.14
CA LEU A 140 -5.71 -31.32 -13.63
C LEU A 140 -6.48 -30.73 -14.80
N ARG A 141 -7.81 -30.73 -14.71
CA ARG A 141 -8.65 -30.01 -15.67
C ARG A 141 -8.37 -28.50 -15.55
N PRO A 142 -8.14 -27.78 -16.67
CA PRO A 142 -8.00 -26.33 -16.63
C PRO A 142 -9.18 -25.67 -15.91
N TYR A 143 -8.89 -24.67 -15.10
CA TYR A 143 -9.93 -23.88 -14.44
C TYR A 143 -10.78 -23.16 -15.50
N ARG A 144 -12.11 -23.32 -15.43
CA ARG A 144 -13.02 -22.65 -16.36
C ARG A 144 -13.20 -21.20 -15.90
N TYR A 145 -12.69 -20.27 -16.69
CA TYR A 145 -13.02 -18.86 -16.54
C TYR A 145 -14.36 -18.60 -17.24
N ASN A 146 -15.25 -17.83 -16.59
CA ASN A 146 -16.46 -17.35 -17.25
C ASN A 146 -16.04 -16.22 -18.20
N TYR A 147 -16.42 -16.33 -19.47
CA TYR A 147 -16.29 -15.23 -20.43
C TYR A 147 -17.42 -14.24 -20.13
N HIS A 148 -17.05 -13.02 -19.76
CA HIS A 148 -17.93 -11.86 -19.91
C HIS A 148 -17.79 -11.33 -21.32
#